data_AF-A0A1F8LZ37-F1
#
_entry.id   AF-A0A1F8LZ37-F1
#
_cell.length_a   1.000
_cell.length_b   1.000
_cell.length_c   1.000
_cell.angle_alpha   90.00
_cell.angle_beta   90.00
_cell.angle_gamma   90.00
#
_symmetry.space_group_name_H-M   'P 1'
#
loop_
_entity.id
_entity.type
_entity.pdbx_description
1 polymer ?
#
loop_
_entity_poly.entity_id
_entity_poly.type
_entity_poly.pdbx_seq_one_letter_code
_entity_poly.pdbx_strand_id
1 'polypeptide(L)'
;MSYNWGPHYIVPTDVLKSYSGAVVLREEFDEELLRKELEALGVTGPIAKINNPWYYRKKGAETWLKIGESSDEHQNFPTRWDTTGLKNGQYEVMGLMHVFVKKNGADTAIARQNIVEVNVQN
;
A
#
# COMPACT_ATOMS: atom_id res chain seq x y z
N MET A 1 -7.72 16.55 12.84
CA MET A 1 -6.38 15.99 12.62
C MET A 1 -6.54 14.84 11.63
N SER A 2 -5.73 14.76 10.57
CA SER A 2 -5.78 13.60 9.69
C SER A 2 -5.11 12.43 10.40
N TYR A 3 -5.90 11.51 10.94
CA TYR A 3 -5.36 10.24 11.41
C TYR A 3 -4.84 9.51 10.17
N ASN A 4 -3.53 9.28 10.08
CA ASN A 4 -2.91 8.57 8.96
C ASN A 4 -2.31 7.27 9.41
N TRP A 5 -3.12 6.22 9.35
CA TRP A 5 -2.76 4.87 9.80
C TRP A 5 -1.97 4.06 8.78
N GLY A 6 -1.58 4.68 7.67
CA GLY A 6 -0.99 4.01 6.50
C GLY A 6 -1.95 4.03 5.31
N PRO A 7 -1.51 3.66 4.11
CA PRO A 7 -0.16 3.21 3.82
C PRO A 7 0.87 4.35 3.81
N HIS A 8 2.07 4.09 4.37
CA HIS A 8 3.24 4.97 4.21
C HIS A 8 4.44 4.15 3.71
N TYR A 9 4.96 4.52 2.54
CA TYR A 9 5.96 3.74 1.82
C TYR A 9 7.31 3.70 2.57
N ILE A 10 7.79 2.50 2.92
CA ILE A 10 9.09 2.34 3.63
C ILE A 10 10.25 2.27 2.64
N VAL A 11 10.04 1.60 1.49
CA VAL A 11 11.04 1.44 0.43
C VAL A 11 10.36 1.78 -0.86
N PRO A 12 10.64 2.93 -1.51
CA PRO A 12 11.91 3.62 -1.40
C PRO A 12 11.93 4.53 -0.18
N THR A 13 13.07 4.53 0.52
CA THR A 13 13.38 5.65 1.41
C THR A 13 13.48 6.91 0.56
N ASP A 14 13.19 8.09 1.12
CA ASP A 14 13.23 9.37 0.40
C ASP A 14 14.54 9.63 -0.38
N VAL A 15 15.61 8.93 0.00
CA VAL A 15 16.96 9.02 -0.55
C VAL A 15 17.18 8.15 -1.81
N LEU A 16 16.40 7.07 -2.01
CA LEU A 16 16.63 6.08 -3.09
C LEU A 16 15.37 5.81 -3.90
N LYS A 17 15.02 6.73 -4.82
CA LYS A 17 13.90 6.54 -5.76
C LYS A 17 14.28 5.78 -7.04
N SER A 18 15.51 5.28 -7.17
CA SER A 18 15.94 4.48 -8.34
C SER A 18 15.87 2.98 -8.05
N TYR A 19 15.15 2.24 -8.89
CA TYR A 19 14.91 0.80 -8.77
C TYR A 19 15.52 0.02 -9.93
N SER A 20 15.99 -1.18 -9.64
CA SER A 20 16.53 -2.13 -10.61
C SER A 20 16.40 -3.55 -10.08
N GLY A 21 16.10 -4.51 -10.95
CA GLY A 21 16.00 -5.92 -10.57
C GLY A 21 14.81 -6.23 -9.65
N ALA A 22 15.08 -7.00 -8.59
CA ALA A 22 14.07 -7.43 -7.63
C ALA A 22 13.99 -6.45 -6.44
N VAL A 23 12.89 -5.73 -6.34
CA VAL A 23 12.62 -4.77 -5.26
C VAL A 23 11.57 -5.35 -4.32
N VAL A 24 11.69 -5.12 -3.01
CA VAL A 24 10.67 -5.50 -2.02
C VAL A 24 9.99 -4.24 -1.51
N LEU A 25 8.71 -4.11 -1.84
CA LEU A 25 7.83 -3.03 -1.40
C LEU A 25 7.31 -3.31 0.00
N ARG A 26 7.23 -2.28 0.84
CA ARG A 26 6.74 -2.36 2.22
C ARG A 26 6.08 -1.04 2.62
N GLU A 27 5.10 -1.13 3.51
CA GLU A 27 4.35 0.01 4.02
C GLU A 27 4.12 -0.08 5.52
N GLU A 28 4.21 1.06 6.20
CA GLU A 28 3.86 1.18 7.62
C GLU A 28 2.35 1.13 7.82
N PHE A 29 1.98 0.62 9.00
CA PHE A 29 0.62 0.56 9.49
C PHE A 29 0.59 0.96 10.96
N ASP A 30 -0.29 1.90 11.31
CA ASP A 30 -0.49 2.36 12.68
C ASP A 30 -1.92 2.02 13.13
N GLU A 31 -2.03 0.94 13.92
CA GLU A 31 -3.30 0.43 14.42
C GLU A 31 -4.01 1.44 15.35
N GLU A 32 -3.27 2.24 16.12
CA GLU A 32 -3.88 3.22 17.02
C GLU A 32 -4.57 4.34 16.24
N LEU A 33 -3.92 4.82 15.18
CA LEU A 33 -4.52 5.80 14.26
C LEU A 33 -5.68 5.20 13.48
N LEU A 34 -5.61 3.92 13.10
CA LEU A 34 -6.71 3.23 12.43
C LEU A 34 -7.94 3.23 13.33
N ARG A 35 -7.76 2.86 14.61
CA ARG A 35 -8.86 2.80 15.58
C ARG A 35 -9.53 4.17 15.76
N LYS A 36 -8.75 5.25 15.81
CA LYS A 36 -9.29 6.63 15.88
C LYS A 36 -10.09 7.00 14.64
N GLU A 37 -9.65 6.58 13.45
CA GLU A 37 -10.39 6.84 12.21
C GLU A 37 -11.66 5.98 12.10
N LEU A 38 -11.60 4.70 12.48
CA LEU A 38 -12.77 3.83 12.54
C LEU A 38 -13.85 4.39 13.47
N GLU A 39 -13.45 4.90 14.64
CA GLU A 39 -14.34 5.58 15.58
C GLU A 39 -14.97 6.83 14.95
N ALA A 40 -14.15 7.69 14.32
CA ALA A 40 -14.63 8.90 13.64
C ALA A 40 -15.61 8.60 12.49
N LEU A 41 -15.45 7.45 11.81
CA LEU A 41 -16.33 6.98 10.74
C LEU A 41 -17.56 6.22 11.25
N GLY A 42 -17.71 6.00 12.56
CA GLY A 42 -18.80 5.19 13.12
C GLY A 42 -18.73 3.70 12.70
N VAL A 43 -17.53 3.22 12.38
CA VAL A 43 -17.26 1.82 12.03
C VAL A 43 -16.78 1.11 13.29
N THR A 44 -17.68 0.33 13.89
CA THR A 44 -17.43 -0.40 15.13
C THR A 44 -17.38 -1.90 14.86
N GLY A 45 -16.40 -2.58 15.43
CA GLY A 45 -16.27 -4.04 15.33
C GLY A 45 -14.80 -4.49 15.37
N PRO A 46 -14.55 -5.80 15.44
CA PRO A 46 -13.19 -6.33 15.32
C PRO A 46 -12.70 -6.21 13.88
N ILE A 47 -11.40 -5.89 13.73
CA ILE A 47 -10.70 -6.00 12.45
C ILE A 47 -10.66 -7.49 12.08
N ALA A 48 -11.23 -7.82 10.93
CA ALA A 48 -11.27 -9.17 10.38
C ALA A 48 -9.99 -9.51 9.60
N LYS A 49 -9.52 -8.55 8.80
CA LYS A 49 -8.39 -8.71 7.89
C LYS A 49 -7.85 -7.35 7.48
N ILE A 50 -6.54 -7.28 7.28
CA ILE A 50 -5.87 -6.19 6.56
C ILE A 50 -5.18 -6.79 5.34
N ASN A 51 -5.34 -6.16 4.18
CA ASN A 51 -4.71 -6.59 2.93
C ASN A 51 -4.19 -5.37 2.17
N ASN A 52 -2.97 -5.43 1.69
CA ASN A 52 -2.36 -4.36 0.93
C ASN A 52 -1.96 -4.84 -0.47
N PRO A 53 -2.83 -4.68 -1.47
CA PRO A 53 -2.47 -4.80 -2.87
C PRO A 53 -1.60 -3.64 -3.34
N TRP A 54 -0.65 -4.00 -4.20
CA TRP A 54 0.33 -3.12 -4.79
C TRP A 54 0.16 -3.05 -6.31
N TYR A 55 0.31 -1.86 -6.87
CA TYR A 55 0.17 -1.60 -8.29
C TYR A 55 1.25 -0.67 -8.80
N TYR A 56 1.61 -0.77 -10.08
CA TYR A 56 2.45 0.21 -10.75
C TYR A 56 1.86 0.65 -12.08
N ARG A 57 2.34 1.80 -12.56
CA ARG A 57 2.13 2.24 -13.94
C ARG A 57 3.28 3.12 -14.37
N LYS A 58 3.51 3.24 -15.68
CA LYS A 58 4.40 4.28 -16.20
C LYS A 58 3.77 5.65 -15.88
N LYS A 59 4.58 6.62 -15.45
CA LYS A 59 4.06 7.94 -15.07
C LYS A 59 3.22 8.54 -16.21
N GLY A 60 2.00 8.96 -15.87
CA GLY A 60 1.03 9.51 -16.82
C GLY A 60 0.22 8.49 -17.63
N ALA A 61 0.43 7.20 -17.44
CA ALA A 61 -0.48 6.17 -17.95
C ALA A 61 -1.77 6.13 -17.11
N GLU A 62 -2.86 5.65 -17.69
CA GLU A 62 -4.15 5.55 -16.99
C GLU A 62 -4.29 4.23 -16.23
N THR A 63 -3.79 3.13 -16.83
CA THR A 63 -3.98 1.77 -16.31
C THR A 63 -2.95 1.40 -15.26
N TRP A 64 -3.43 0.90 -14.12
CA TRP A 64 -2.62 0.29 -13.07
C TRP A 64 -2.43 -1.20 -13.31
N LEU A 65 -1.19 -1.68 -13.19
CA LEU A 65 -0.82 -3.09 -13.28
C LEU A 65 -0.55 -3.62 -11.88
N LYS A 66 -1.21 -4.73 -11.48
CA LYS A 66 -1.01 -5.34 -10.16
C LYS A 66 0.41 -5.92 -10.08
N ILE A 67 1.11 -5.60 -9.01
CA ILE A 67 2.40 -6.21 -8.63
C ILE A 67 2.12 -7.48 -7.84
N GLY A 68 1.27 -7.36 -6.81
CA GLY A 68 0.97 -8.41 -5.86
C GLY A 68 0.15 -7.86 -4.70
N GLU A 69 0.04 -8.62 -3.63
CA GLU A 69 -0.59 -8.16 -2.39
C GLU A 69 -0.02 -8.89 -1.19
N SER A 70 -0.19 -8.30 0.00
CA SER A 70 0.24 -8.90 1.24
C SER A 70 -0.74 -8.63 2.37
N SER A 71 -0.90 -9.60 3.26
CA SER A 71 -1.60 -9.48 4.53
C SER A 71 -0.67 -9.75 5.72
N ASP A 72 0.65 -9.80 5.49
CA ASP A 72 1.64 -10.01 6.56
C ASP A 72 2.02 -8.66 7.19
N GLU A 73 1.25 -8.26 8.19
CA GLU A 73 1.47 -7.04 8.96
C GLU A 73 2.81 -7.03 9.70
N HIS A 74 3.26 -8.18 10.23
CA HIS A 74 4.52 -8.29 10.97
C HIS A 74 5.75 -7.97 10.13
N GLN A 75 5.65 -8.13 8.81
CA GLN A 75 6.71 -7.79 7.86
C GLN A 75 6.44 -6.50 7.06
N ASN A 76 5.48 -5.68 7.50
CA ASN A 76 5.08 -4.44 6.83
C ASN A 76 4.52 -4.66 5.42
N PHE A 77 3.67 -5.68 5.28
CA PHE A 77 2.94 -6.01 4.05
C PHE A 77 3.86 -6.19 2.82
N PRO A 78 4.88 -7.05 2.89
CA PRO A 78 5.92 -7.13 1.87
C PRO A 78 5.36 -7.66 0.55
N THR A 79 5.75 -7.05 -0.57
CA THR A 79 5.48 -7.57 -1.91
C THR A 79 6.69 -7.39 -2.80
N ARG A 80 7.10 -8.46 -3.51
CA ARG A 80 8.22 -8.41 -4.44
C ARG A 80 7.76 -7.86 -5.79
N TRP A 81 8.46 -6.86 -6.30
CA TRP A 81 8.32 -6.34 -7.64
C TRP A 81 9.59 -6.62 -8.45
N ASP A 82 9.46 -7.38 -9.54
CA ASP A 82 10.54 -7.60 -10.50
C ASP A 82 10.46 -6.54 -11.61
N THR A 83 11.42 -5.61 -11.63
CA THR A 83 11.46 -4.53 -12.61
C THR A 83 12.24 -4.91 -13.86
N THR A 84 12.91 -6.06 -13.94
CA THR A 84 13.85 -6.40 -15.04
C THR A 84 13.21 -6.36 -16.43
N GLY A 85 11.91 -6.66 -16.54
CA GLY A 85 11.15 -6.60 -17.79
C GLY A 85 10.62 -5.20 -18.15
N LEU A 86 10.83 -4.19 -17.30
CA LEU A 86 10.34 -2.83 -17.49
C LEU A 86 11.34 -1.98 -18.26
N LYS A 87 10.83 -1.05 -19.05
CA LYS A 87 11.65 -0.03 -19.72
C LYS A 87 12.13 0.99 -18.69
N ASN A 88 13.34 1.50 -18.87
CA ASN A 88 13.86 2.57 -18.01
C ASN A 88 12.99 3.84 -18.10
N GLY A 89 12.81 4.52 -16.97
CA GLY A 89 12.03 5.76 -16.88
C GLY A 89 11.23 5.90 -15.57
N GLN A 90 10.36 6.90 -15.53
CA GLN A 90 9.55 7.20 -14.34
C GLN A 90 8.26 6.37 -14.29
N TYR A 91 7.97 5.87 -13.10
CA TYR A 91 6.81 5.07 -12.75
C TYR A 91 6.15 5.63 -11.49
N GLU A 92 4.85 5.40 -11.37
CA GLU A 92 4.12 5.56 -10.12
C GLU A 92 3.86 4.18 -9.54
N VAL A 93 4.01 4.05 -8.23
CA VAL A 93 3.68 2.83 -7.48
C VAL A 93 2.68 3.18 -6.41
N MET A 94 1.62 2.36 -6.32
CA MET A 94 0.50 2.56 -5.42
C MET A 94 0.37 1.38 -4.46
N GLY A 95 0.39 1.68 -3.16
CA GLY A 95 -0.16 0.81 -2.12
C GLY A 95 -1.61 1.19 -1.85
N LEU A 96 -2.50 0.22 -1.75
CA LEU A 96 -3.93 0.43 -1.48
C LEU A 96 -4.37 -0.48 -0.33
N MET A 97 -4.10 -0.05 0.89
CA MET A 97 -4.36 -0.84 2.08
C MET A 97 -5.85 -0.89 2.39
N HIS A 98 -6.40 -2.10 2.47
CA HIS A 98 -7.79 -2.38 2.83
C HIS A 98 -7.85 -2.94 4.24
N VAL A 99 -8.75 -2.38 5.05
CA VAL A 99 -9.09 -2.88 6.38
C VAL A 99 -10.54 -3.33 6.36
N PHE A 100 -10.77 -4.60 6.68
CA PHE A 100 -12.10 -5.19 6.78
C PHE A 100 -12.50 -5.29 8.25
N VAL A 101 -13.64 -4.72 8.62
CA VAL A 101 -14.18 -4.71 9.98
C VAL A 101 -15.51 -5.45 10.00
N LYS A 102 -15.68 -6.40 10.93
CA LYS A 102 -16.95 -7.10 11.09
C LYS A 102 -17.97 -6.21 11.78
N LYS A 103 -19.08 -5.90 11.11
CA LYS A 103 -20.20 -5.13 11.65
C LYS A 103 -21.51 -5.85 11.36
N ASN A 104 -22.24 -6.24 12.40
CA ASN A 104 -23.57 -6.87 12.30
C ASN A 104 -23.63 -8.10 11.37
N GLY A 105 -22.58 -8.92 11.36
CA GLY A 105 -22.51 -10.12 10.50
C GLY A 105 -22.11 -9.86 9.04
N ALA A 106 -21.79 -8.61 8.68
CA ALA A 106 -21.23 -8.24 7.37
C ALA A 106 -19.84 -7.59 7.53
N ASP A 107 -19.01 -7.68 6.51
CA ASP A 107 -17.72 -6.99 6.46
C ASP A 107 -17.90 -5.58 5.88
N THR A 108 -17.48 -4.58 6.63
CA THR A 108 -17.31 -3.20 6.14
C THR A 108 -15.84 -2.99 5.81
N ALA A 109 -15.53 -2.58 4.58
CA ALA A 109 -14.16 -2.27 4.19
C ALA A 109 -13.95 -0.75 4.18
N ILE A 110 -12.83 -0.31 4.76
CA ILE A 110 -12.25 1.00 4.47
C ILE A 110 -10.91 0.79 3.77
N ALA A 111 -10.50 1.77 2.97
CA ALA A 111 -9.22 1.70 2.29
C ALA A 111 -8.53 3.06 2.27
N ARG A 112 -7.20 3.03 2.24
CA ARG A 112 -6.39 4.22 2.02
C ARG A 112 -5.30 3.90 1.01
N GLN A 113 -5.02 4.89 0.16
CA GLN A 113 -4.02 4.76 -0.88
C GLN A 113 -2.81 5.63 -0.57
N ASN A 114 -1.67 5.20 -1.07
CA ASN A 114 -0.43 5.96 -1.11
C ASN A 114 0.20 5.76 -2.48
N ILE A 115 0.57 6.85 -3.15
CA ILE A 115 1.17 6.83 -4.48
C ILE A 115 2.51 7.54 -4.40
N VAL A 116 3.57 6.85 -4.81
CA VAL A 116 4.92 7.40 -4.88
C VAL A 116 5.47 7.30 -6.29
N GLU A 117 6.31 8.28 -6.66
CA GLU A 117 7.05 8.25 -7.91
C GLU A 117 8.41 7.58 -7.72
N VAL A 118 8.74 6.67 -8.62
CA VAL A 118 10.03 5.95 -8.67
C VAL A 118 10.60 6.01 -10.08
N ASN A 119 11.90 5.82 -10.20
CA ASN A 119 12.62 5.76 -11.44
C ASN A 119 13.17 4.33 -11.62
N VAL A 120 12.83 3.65 -12.70
CA VAL A 120 13.37 2.33 -13.02
C VAL A 120 14.60 2.49 -13.92
N GLN A 121 15.69 1.83 -13.53
CA GLN A 121 17.00 1.83 -14.18
C GLN A 121 17.57 0.40 -14.20
N ASN A 122 17.13 -0.40 -15.17
CA ASN A 122 17.71 -1.71 -15.48
C ASN A 122 18.90 -1.58 -16.44
#